data_AF-A0A5C3NVI6-F1
#
_entry.id   AF-A0A5C3NVI6-F1
#
_cell.length_a   1.000
_cell.length_b   1.000
_cell.length_c   1.000
_cell.angle_alpha   90.00
_cell.angle_beta   90.00
_cell.angle_gamma   90.00
#
_symmetry.space_group_name_H-M   'P 1'
#
loop_
_entity.id
_entity.type
_entity.pdbx_description
1 polymer ?
#
loop_
_entity_poly.entity_id
_entity_poly.type
_entity_poly.pdbx_seq_one_letter_code
_entity_poly.pdbx_strand_id
1 'polypeptide(L)'
;MSSNIVLPDLPNWVEQRITALYSAKTADAFSSAFDAFISQDASIKVNGKPTSRDEYKQMIQGEITGDVGAQVTFNGIASVPSEDKDLRAIGTGSVGAFFTAEVFGKFFVFGAPQANTVSSSLNVMYV
;
A
#
# COMPACT_ATOMS: atom_id res chain seq x y z
N MET A 1 2.52 -27.13 23.08
CA MET A 1 1.86 -26.74 21.82
C MET A 1 2.77 -25.76 21.13
N SER A 2 3.56 -26.21 20.15
CA SER A 2 4.42 -25.33 19.37
C SER A 2 3.51 -24.57 18.41
N SER A 3 3.23 -23.29 18.70
CA SER A 3 2.51 -22.44 17.75
C SER A 3 3.32 -22.39 16.46
N ASN A 4 2.82 -22.99 15.39
CA ASN A 4 3.30 -22.71 14.04
C ASN A 4 3.09 -21.22 13.81
N ILE A 5 4.14 -20.43 13.92
CA ILE A 5 4.15 -19.06 13.42
C ILE A 5 4.09 -19.19 11.91
N VAL A 6 2.87 -19.25 11.37
CA VAL A 6 2.65 -19.11 9.95
C VAL A 6 3.01 -17.66 9.65
N LEU A 7 4.21 -17.45 9.13
CA LEU A 7 4.59 -16.13 8.64
C LEU A 7 3.57 -15.70 7.59
N PRO A 8 3.01 -14.49 7.71
CA PRO A 8 2.08 -13.99 6.72
C PRO A 8 2.81 -13.98 5.38
N ASP A 9 2.15 -14.54 4.37
CA ASP A 9 2.64 -14.49 3.01
C ASP A 9 2.86 -13.03 2.62
N LEU A 10 4.12 -12.66 2.33
CA LEU A 10 4.57 -11.30 2.02
C LEU A 10 3.65 -10.59 1.00
N PRO A 11 3.30 -11.22 -0.14
CA PRO A 11 2.28 -10.72 -1.06
C PRO A 11 0.97 -10.34 -0.38
N ASN A 12 0.35 -11.29 0.33
CA ASN A 12 -0.92 -11.07 1.03
C ASN A 12 -0.82 -9.94 2.07
N TRP A 13 0.31 -9.84 2.79
CA TRP A 13 0.54 -8.76 3.73
C TRP A 13 0.58 -7.40 3.04
N VAL A 14 1.29 -7.29 1.92
CA VAL A 14 1.38 -6.05 1.12
C VAL A 14 0.01 -5.66 0.57
N GLU A 15 -0.76 -6.60 0.03
CA GLU A 15 -2.12 -6.33 -0.46
C GLU A 15 -3.02 -5.79 0.65
N GLN A 16 -3.05 -6.44 1.80
CA GLN A 16 -3.85 -6.01 2.95
C GLN A 16 -3.49 -4.60 3.41
N ARG A 17 -2.19 -4.26 3.41
CA ARG A 17 -1.71 -2.92 3.81
C ARG A 17 -2.08 -1.86 2.80
N ILE A 18 -1.94 -2.13 1.51
CA ILE A 18 -2.35 -1.21 0.44
C ILE A 18 -3.88 -1.00 0.51
N THR A 19 -4.66 -2.07 0.62
CA THR A 19 -6.12 -1.96 0.75
C THR A 19 -6.50 -1.15 2.00
N ALA A 20 -5.86 -1.38 3.14
CA ALA A 20 -6.13 -0.62 4.37
C ALA A 20 -5.78 0.87 4.21
N LEU A 21 -4.68 1.19 3.52
CA LEU A 21 -4.26 2.55 3.26
C LEU A 21 -5.29 3.32 2.42
N TYR A 22 -5.73 2.73 1.31
CA TYR A 22 -6.71 3.33 0.40
C TYR A 22 -8.15 3.30 0.94
N SER A 23 -8.49 2.34 1.81
CA SER A 23 -9.81 2.26 2.45
C SER A 23 -9.97 3.24 3.62
N ALA A 24 -8.91 3.93 4.03
CA ALA A 24 -8.94 4.85 5.16
C ALA A 24 -9.78 6.10 4.85
N LYS A 25 -10.87 6.30 5.60
CA LYS A 25 -11.82 7.41 5.41
C LYS A 25 -11.46 8.68 6.19
N THR A 26 -10.54 8.58 7.14
CA THR A 26 -10.10 9.69 8.00
C THR A 26 -8.60 9.87 7.90
N ALA A 27 -8.12 11.10 8.09
CA ALA A 27 -6.70 11.41 8.10
C ALA A 27 -5.93 10.61 9.16
N ASP A 28 -6.54 10.36 10.32
CA ASP A 28 -5.92 9.58 11.41
C ASP A 28 -5.81 8.09 11.07
N ALA A 29 -6.86 7.51 10.47
CA ALA A 29 -6.84 6.12 10.02
C ALA A 29 -5.83 5.93 8.89
N PHE A 30 -5.75 6.92 7.98
CA PHE A 30 -4.78 6.94 6.90
C PHE A 30 -3.35 7.03 7.45
N SER A 31 -3.09 7.97 8.37
CA SER A 31 -1.80 8.11 9.02
C SER A 31 -1.38 6.81 9.70
N SER A 32 -2.28 6.19 10.46
CA SER A 32 -2.01 4.94 11.17
C SER A 32 -1.74 3.78 10.21
N ALA A 33 -2.49 3.67 9.10
CA ALA A 33 -2.27 2.65 8.08
C ALA A 33 -0.94 2.87 7.34
N PHE A 34 -0.61 4.12 7.03
CA PHE A 34 0.65 4.50 6.39
C PHE A 34 1.83 4.19 7.30
N ASP A 35 1.74 4.56 8.58
CA ASP A 35 2.78 4.31 9.57
C ASP A 35 2.97 2.81 9.88
N ALA A 36 1.91 2.02 9.76
CA ALA A 36 1.98 0.56 9.88
C ALA A 36 2.51 -0.15 8.61
N PHE A 37 2.55 0.53 7.46
CA PHE A 37 3.02 -0.04 6.20
C PHE A 37 4.44 0.40 5.85
N ILE A 38 4.74 1.69 6.03
CA ILE A 38 6.00 2.31 5.60
C ILE A 38 6.82 2.67 6.83
N SER A 39 7.98 2.01 6.96
CA SER A 39 8.96 2.29 8.01
C SER A 39 9.34 3.77 8.08
N GLN A 40 9.74 4.25 9.26
CA GLN A 40 10.27 5.60 9.43
C GLN A 40 11.55 5.81 8.62
N ASP A 41 12.37 4.76 8.49
CA ASP A 41 13.63 4.77 7.74
C ASP A 41 13.47 4.29 6.28
N ALA A 42 12.24 4.26 5.77
CA ALA A 42 11.98 3.76 4.42
C ALA A 42 12.61 4.68 3.35
N SER A 43 13.35 4.08 2.41
CA SER A 43 13.81 4.79 1.20
C SER A 43 12.71 4.75 0.14
N ILE A 44 12.05 5.89 -0.09
CA ILE A 44 10.95 6.00 -1.04
C ILE A 44 11.46 6.68 -2.31
N LYS A 45 11.12 6.09 -3.47
CA LYS A 45 11.37 6.69 -4.78
C LYS A 45 10.08 6.68 -5.58
N VAL A 46 9.61 7.87 -5.98
CA VAL A 46 8.45 8.03 -6.85
C VAL A 46 8.96 8.41 -8.24
N ASN A 47 8.63 7.62 -9.25
CA ASN A 47 9.09 7.83 -10.64
C ASN A 47 10.62 7.99 -10.76
N GLY A 48 11.37 7.22 -9.97
CA GLY A 48 12.83 7.25 -9.93
C GLY A 48 13.45 8.43 -9.18
N LYS A 49 12.65 9.39 -8.68
CA LYS A 49 13.13 10.49 -7.85
C LYS A 49 13.04 10.11 -6.37
N PRO A 50 14.08 10.35 -5.56
CA PRO A 50 13.98 10.19 -4.11
C PRO A 50 12.93 11.17 -3.58
N THR A 51 12.02 10.65 -2.77
CA THR A 51 10.92 11.40 -2.17
C THR A 51 10.94 11.14 -0.69
N SER A 52 10.73 12.18 0.11
CA SER A 52 10.63 11.99 1.55
C SER A 52 9.36 11.22 1.92
N ARG A 53 9.40 10.56 3.07
CA ARG A 53 8.25 9.85 3.61
C ARG A 53 7.02 10.75 3.78
N ASP A 54 7.23 11.98 4.23
CA ASP A 54 6.14 12.94 4.44
C ASP A 54 5.57 13.47 3.12
N GLU A 55 6.42 13.73 2.12
CA GLU A 55 5.94 14.10 0.77
C GLU A 55 5.12 12.96 0.15
N TYR A 56 5.59 11.72 0.29
CA TYR A 56 4.86 10.55 -0.21
C TYR A 56 3.53 10.36 0.50
N LYS A 57 3.51 10.55 1.83
CA LYS A 57 2.29 10.53 2.64
C LYS A 57 1.30 11.59 2.18
N GLN A 58 1.75 12.82 1.97
CA GLN A 58 0.89 13.90 1.48
C GLN A 58 0.36 13.66 0.07
N MET A 59 1.16 13.06 -0.80
CA MET A 59 0.74 12.71 -2.16
C MET A 59 -0.43 11.71 -2.14
N ILE A 60 -0.28 10.59 -1.43
CA ILE A 60 -1.35 9.58 -1.30
C ILE A 60 -2.54 10.15 -0.52
N GLN A 61 -2.28 10.93 0.53
CA GLN A 61 -3.37 11.59 1.27
C GLN A 61 -4.15 12.52 0.35
N GLY A 62 -3.50 13.29 -0.52
CA GLY A 62 -4.17 14.13 -1.52
C GLY A 62 -5.03 13.35 -2.52
N GLU A 63 -4.65 12.11 -2.83
CA GLU A 63 -5.42 11.21 -3.70
C GLU A 63 -6.68 10.61 -3.03
N ILE A 64 -6.73 10.54 -1.69
CA ILE A 64 -7.79 9.87 -0.91
C ILE A 64 -8.65 10.87 -0.09
N THR A 65 -8.15 12.08 0.17
CA THR A 65 -8.79 13.02 1.09
C THR A 65 -9.94 13.75 0.40
N GLY A 66 -11.17 13.40 0.78
CA GLY A 66 -12.37 13.96 0.17
C GLY A 66 -13.33 12.91 -0.37
N ASP A 67 -13.00 11.64 -0.20
CA ASP A 67 -13.67 10.52 -0.85
C ASP A 67 -14.55 9.71 0.12
N VAL A 68 -15.60 9.07 -0.40
CA VAL A 68 -16.53 8.20 0.35
C VAL A 68 -16.03 6.75 0.48
N GLY A 69 -15.00 6.41 -0.28
CA GLY A 69 -14.28 5.13 -0.22
C GLY A 69 -13.35 4.96 -1.42
N ALA A 70 -12.47 3.96 -1.37
CA ALA A 70 -11.67 3.54 -2.51
C ALA A 70 -11.76 2.02 -2.68
N GLN A 71 -11.74 1.57 -3.93
CA GLN A 71 -11.64 0.17 -4.31
C GLN A 71 -10.27 -0.08 -4.92
N VAL A 72 -9.49 -0.96 -4.29
CA VAL A 72 -8.17 -1.38 -4.80
C VAL A 72 -8.33 -2.70 -5.54
N THR A 73 -7.90 -2.73 -6.79
CA THR A 73 -7.80 -3.93 -7.62
C THR A 73 -6.33 -4.20 -7.89
N PHE A 74 -5.85 -5.39 -7.52
CA PHE A 74 -4.48 -5.81 -7.82
C PHE A 74 -4.43 -6.43 -9.21
N ASN A 75 -3.70 -5.78 -10.12
CA ASN A 75 -3.50 -6.23 -11.49
C ASN A 75 -2.36 -7.27 -11.58
N GLY A 76 -1.46 -7.26 -10.60
CA GLY A 76 -0.41 -8.27 -10.47
C GLY A 76 0.40 -8.08 -9.21
N ILE A 77 0.82 -9.19 -8.60
CA ILE A 77 1.72 -9.19 -7.45
C ILE A 77 2.83 -10.23 -7.67
N ALA A 78 4.06 -9.84 -7.42
CA ALA A 78 5.24 -10.68 -7.56
C ALA A 78 6.11 -10.52 -6.32
N SER A 79 6.43 -11.61 -5.64
CA SER A 79 7.39 -11.63 -4.54
C SER A 79 8.68 -12.32 -4.93
N VAL A 80 9.80 -11.68 -4.60
CA VAL A 80 11.15 -12.22 -4.66
C VAL A 80 11.65 -12.38 -3.23
N PRO A 81 11.70 -13.60 -2.68
CA PRO A 81 12.25 -13.85 -1.35
C PRO A 81 13.73 -13.47 -1.28
N SER A 82 14.21 -13.12 -0.10
CA SER A 82 15.65 -12.95 0.14
C SER A 82 16.44 -14.24 -0.18
N GLU A 83 17.66 -14.07 -0.72
CA GLU A 83 18.55 -15.19 -1.03
C GLU A 83 19.13 -15.85 0.22
N ASP A 84 19.26 -15.07 1.31
CA ASP A 84 19.71 -15.56 2.60
C ASP A 84 18.62 -16.42 3.27
N LYS A 85 19.01 -17.60 3.73
CA LYS A 85 18.10 -18.61 4.30
C LYS A 85 17.52 -18.17 5.64
N ASP A 86 18.28 -17.41 6.43
CA ASP A 86 17.85 -16.93 7.74
C ASP A 86 16.90 -15.73 7.58
N LEU A 87 17.21 -14.83 6.64
CA LEU A 87 16.33 -13.70 6.29
C LEU A 87 15.04 -14.18 5.60
N ARG A 88 15.12 -15.21 4.76
CA ARG A 88 13.94 -15.84 4.15
C ARG A 88 13.04 -16.51 5.19
N ALA A 89 13.62 -17.09 6.23
CA ALA A 89 12.88 -17.74 7.32
C ALA A 89 12.08 -16.74 8.18
N ILE A 90 12.42 -15.45 8.16
CA ILE A 90 11.67 -14.38 8.83
C ILE A 90 10.80 -13.54 7.86
N GLY A 91 10.65 -13.98 6.60
CA GLY A 91 9.75 -13.36 5.64
C GLY A 91 10.25 -12.03 5.09
N THR A 92 11.56 -11.92 4.84
CA THR A 92 12.14 -10.79 4.09
C THR A 92 12.18 -11.07 2.60
N GLY A 93 12.14 -10.00 1.81
CA GLY A 93 12.14 -10.06 0.36
C GLY A 93 11.61 -8.79 -0.26
N SER A 94 11.59 -8.77 -1.59
CA SER A 94 10.97 -7.71 -2.37
C SER A 94 9.59 -8.14 -2.87
N VAL A 95 8.61 -7.28 -2.78
CA VAL A 95 7.27 -7.48 -3.35
C VAL A 95 7.00 -6.34 -4.33
N GLY A 96 6.85 -6.69 -5.61
CA GLY A 96 6.32 -5.81 -6.63
C GLY A 96 4.81 -5.98 -6.71
N ALA A 97 4.06 -4.89 -6.52
CA ALA A 97 2.62 -4.84 -6.63
C ALA A 97 2.22 -3.83 -7.71
N PHE A 98 1.34 -4.26 -8.62
CA PHE A 98 0.68 -3.42 -9.61
C PHE A 98 -0.79 -3.39 -9.24
N PHE A 99 -1.31 -2.20 -8.94
CA PHE A 99 -2.69 -2.06 -8.53
C PHE A 99 -3.33 -0.80 -9.10
N THR A 100 -4.64 -0.88 -9.24
CA THR A 100 -5.51 0.21 -9.63
C THR A 100 -6.38 0.56 -8.44
N ALA A 101 -6.29 1.78 -7.93
CA ALA A 101 -7.16 2.29 -6.89
C ALA A 101 -8.22 3.20 -7.54
N GLU A 102 -9.48 2.77 -7.52
CA GLU A 102 -10.62 3.62 -7.85
C GLU A 102 -11.08 4.35 -6.60
N VAL A 103 -10.87 5.66 -6.57
CA VAL A 103 -11.24 6.52 -5.45
C VAL A 103 -12.56 7.21 -5.77
N PHE A 104 -13.57 7.04 -4.91
CA PHE A 104 -14.91 7.58 -5.10
C PHE A 104 -15.08 8.90 -4.34
N GLY A 105 -15.21 10.00 -5.08
CA GLY A 105 -15.48 11.35 -4.57
C GLY A 105 -16.82 11.51 -3.88
N LYS A 106 -16.88 12.50 -2.98
CA LYS A 106 -18.10 12.94 -2.29
C LYS A 106 -19.17 13.53 -3.21
N PHE A 107 -18.81 13.94 -4.43
CA PHE A 107 -19.73 14.56 -5.36
C PHE A 107 -20.35 13.52 -6.30
N PHE A 108 -21.66 13.65 -6.53
CA PHE A 108 -22.39 12.80 -7.47
C PHE A 108 -22.53 13.52 -8.82
N VAL A 109 -22.20 12.84 -9.91
CA VAL A 109 -22.41 13.30 -11.29
C VAL A 109 -23.42 12.35 -11.93
N PHE A 110 -24.57 12.88 -12.36
CA PHE A 110 -25.70 12.09 -12.89
C PHE A 110 -26.18 10.94 -11.95
N GLY A 111 -26.09 11.13 -10.63
CA GLY A 111 -26.54 10.15 -9.64
C GLY A 111 -25.55 9.03 -9.31
N ALA A 112 -24.36 9.03 -9.92
CA ALA A 112 -23.24 8.16 -9.55
C ALA A 112 -22.14 8.97 -8.84
N PRO A 113 -21.43 8.39 -7.85
CA PRO A 113 -20.29 9.05 -7.25
C PRO A 113 -19.20 9.29 -8.30
N GLN A 114 -18.57 10.46 -8.27
CA GLN A 114 -17.40 10.75 -9.11
C GLN A 114 -16.30 9.74 -8.79
N ALA A 115 -15.76 9.05 -9.79
CA ALA A 115 -14.67 8.09 -9.60
C ALA A 115 -13.38 8.61 -10.25
N ASN A 116 -12.28 8.57 -9.51
CA ASN A 116 -10.93 8.82 -10.00
C ASN A 116 -10.14 7.51 -9.97
N THR A 117 -9.65 7.08 -11.12
CA THR A 117 -8.84 5.86 -11.23
C THR A 117 -7.36 6.20 -11.14
N VAL A 118 -6.68 5.70 -10.12
CA VAL A 118 -5.23 5.83 -9.92
C VAL A 118 -4.56 4.50 -10.21
N SER A 119 -3.75 4.44 -11.27
CA SER A 119 -2.91 3.27 -11.56
C SER A 119 -1.54 3.47 -10.93
N SER A 120 -1.11 2.53 -10.07
CA SER A 120 0.17 2.63 -9.38
C SER A 120 0.94 1.30 -9.44
N SER A 121 2.27 1.44 -9.50
CA SER A 121 3.21 0.32 -9.40
C SER A 121 4.14 0.58 -8.22
N LEU A 122 4.18 -0.36 -7.28
CA LEU A 122 4.91 -0.24 -6.03
C LEU A 122 5.89 -1.40 -5.91
N ASN A 123 7.16 -1.12 -5.64
CA ASN A 123 8.12 -2.13 -5.22
C ASN A 123 8.45 -1.90 -3.75
N VAL A 124 8.12 -2.88 -2.90
CA VAL A 124 8.33 -2.85 -1.46
C VAL A 124 9.46 -3.81 -1.14
N MET A 125 10.46 -3.36 -0.42
CA MET A 125 11.51 -4.23 0.12
C MET A 125 11.30 -4.36 1.63
N TYR A 126 11.13 -5.59 2.10
CA TYR A 126 11.07 -5.93 3.51
C TYR A 126 12.41 -6.56 3.92
N VAL A 127 13.09 -5.93 4.88
CA VAL A 127 14.41 -6.33 5.41
C VAL A 127 14.30 -6.60 6.90
#